data_AF-A0A917YF38-F1
#
_entry.id   AF-A0A917YF38-F1
#
_cell.length_a   1.000
_cell.length_b   1.000
_cell.length_c   1.000
_cell.angle_alpha   90.00
_cell.angle_beta   90.00
_cell.angle_gamma   90.00
#
_symmetry.space_group_name_H-M   'P 1'
#
loop_
_entity.id
_entity.type
_entity.pdbx_description
1 polymer ?
#
loop_
_entity_poly.entity_id
_entity_poly.type
_entity_poly.pdbx_seq_one_letter_code
_entity_poly.pdbx_strand_id
1 'polypeptide(L)'
;MDEQQLDDVLSRCPELAALRTHVHAFARMICDRTGTDLPAWICAVRADDLPQLHAFADGLERDRNAVLASLTLPWSSGPVEGHVNRIKMLKRQMYGRATLPLLRKRVLLA
;
A
#
# COMPACT_ATOMS: atom_id res chain seq x y z
N MET A 1 18.01 3.38 12.06
CA MET A 1 18.21 1.92 12.09
C MET A 1 19.37 1.67 11.16
N ASP A 2 20.50 1.22 11.69
CA ASP A 2 21.74 1.11 10.90
C ASP A 2 21.65 -0.05 9.91
N GLU A 3 22.13 0.12 8.68
CA GLU A 3 22.08 -0.92 7.63
C GLU A 3 22.72 -2.24 8.10
N GLN A 4 23.77 -2.16 8.91
CA GLN A 4 24.45 -3.32 9.50
C GLN A 4 23.56 -4.11 10.48
N GLN A 5 22.70 -3.43 11.24
CA GLN A 5 21.76 -4.11 12.14
C GLN A 5 20.64 -4.79 11.35
N LEU A 6 20.19 -4.20 10.25
CA LEU A 6 19.19 -4.81 9.37
C LEU A 6 19.74 -6.08 8.72
N ASP A 7 20.95 -6.03 8.19
CA ASP A 7 21.55 -7.18 7.52
C ASP A 7 21.85 -8.33 8.49
N ASP A 8 22.28 -8.05 9.72
CA ASP A 8 22.46 -9.06 10.77
C ASP A 8 21.13 -9.76 11.11
N VAL A 9 20.04 -8.99 11.28
CA VAL A 9 18.71 -9.56 11.54
C VAL A 9 18.22 -10.44 10.39
N LEU A 10 18.46 -10.03 9.15
CA LEU A 10 18.00 -10.78 7.98
C LEU A 10 18.83 -12.02 7.68
N SER A 11 20.11 -12.01 8.04
CA SER A 11 20.96 -13.21 7.98
C SER A 11 20.49 -14.32 8.94
N ARG A 12 19.78 -13.94 10.02
CA ARG A 12 19.28 -14.85 11.05
C ARG A 12 17.85 -15.34 10.79
N CYS A 13 17.12 -14.69 9.89
CA CYS A 13 15.72 -15.00 9.58
C CYS A 13 15.51 -15.04 8.06
N PRO A 14 15.69 -16.20 7.41
CA PRO A 14 15.56 -16.32 5.95
C PRO A 14 14.16 -15.94 5.46
N GLU A 15 13.12 -16.18 6.25
CA GLU A 15 11.73 -15.79 5.95
C GLU A 15 11.60 -14.26 5.88
N LEU A 16 12.28 -13.54 6.76
CA LEU A 16 12.27 -12.08 6.76
C LEU A 16 13.06 -11.50 5.58
N ALA A 17 14.15 -12.17 5.17
CA ALA A 17 14.91 -11.83 3.97
C ALA A 17 14.08 -12.04 2.69
N ALA A 18 13.36 -13.16 2.59
CA ALA A 18 12.43 -13.43 1.50
C ALA A 18 11.30 -12.39 1.46
N LEU A 19 10.67 -12.11 2.61
CA LEU A 19 9.64 -11.08 2.74
C LEU A 19 10.14 -9.71 2.27
N ARG A 20 11.33 -9.29 2.71
CA ARG A 20 11.96 -8.03 2.27
C ARG A 20 12.08 -8.00 0.75
N THR A 21 12.56 -9.08 0.16
CA THR A 21 12.74 -9.19 -1.30
C THR A 21 11.42 -9.00 -2.04
N HIS A 22 10.36 -9.70 -1.63
CA HIS A 22 9.05 -9.58 -2.27
C HIS A 22 8.43 -8.20 -2.10
N VAL A 23 8.54 -7.58 -0.92
CA VAL A 23 8.03 -6.23 -0.66
C VAL A 23 8.74 -5.21 -1.55
N HIS A 24 10.07 -5.27 -1.68
CA HIS A 24 10.80 -4.38 -2.57
C HIS A 24 10.46 -4.61 -4.05
N ALA A 25 10.34 -5.87 -4.48
CA ALA A 25 9.94 -6.18 -5.85
C ALA A 25 8.55 -5.61 -6.18
N PHE A 26 7.59 -5.75 -5.25
CA PHE A 26 6.25 -5.18 -5.41
C PHE A 26 6.25 -3.65 -5.42
N ALA A 27 7.02 -3.01 -4.53
CA ALA A 27 7.16 -1.56 -4.48
C ALA A 27 7.74 -1.01 -5.80
N ARG A 28 8.76 -1.69 -6.35
CA ARG A 28 9.32 -1.34 -7.67
C ARG A 28 8.27 -1.48 -8.76
N MET A 29 7.49 -2.56 -8.77
CA MET A 29 6.40 -2.74 -9.72
C MET A 29 5.37 -1.60 -9.69
N ILE A 30 5.04 -1.08 -8.51
CA ILE A 30 4.18 0.10 -8.35
C ILE A 30 4.85 1.37 -8.91
N CYS A 31 6.11 1.60 -8.56
CA CYS A 31 6.85 2.80 -8.99
C CYS A 31 7.10 2.83 -10.50
N ASP A 32 7.53 1.69 -11.05
CA ASP A 32 7.91 1.52 -12.46
C ASP A 32 6.68 1.22 -13.34
N ARG A 33 5.51 0.99 -12.73
CA ARG A 33 4.23 0.67 -13.37
C ARG A 33 4.30 -0.55 -14.30
N THR A 34 4.97 -1.60 -13.82
CA THR A 34 5.12 -2.86 -14.57
C THR A 34 4.07 -3.89 -14.17
N GLY A 35 2.77 -3.55 -14.30
CA GLY A 35 1.67 -4.47 -13.97
C GLY A 35 1.71 -5.83 -14.69
N THR A 36 2.43 -5.93 -15.81
CA THR A 36 2.71 -7.20 -16.50
C THR A 36 3.47 -8.22 -15.65
N ASP A 37 4.24 -7.76 -14.67
CA ASP A 37 5.11 -8.60 -13.83
C ASP A 37 4.34 -9.20 -12.64
N LEU A 38 3.12 -8.73 -12.38
CA LEU A 38 2.29 -9.17 -11.25
C LEU A 38 2.10 -10.69 -11.17
N PRO A 39 1.81 -11.43 -12.26
CA PRO A 39 1.66 -12.88 -12.20
C PRO A 39 2.95 -13.58 -11.79
N ALA A 40 4.10 -13.12 -12.32
CA ALA A 40 5.39 -13.70 -11.99
C ALA A 40 5.74 -13.46 -10.51
N TRP A 41 5.44 -12.27 -10.01
CA TRP A 41 5.61 -11.93 -8.60
C TRP A 41 4.71 -12.78 -7.68
N ILE A 42 3.43 -12.99 -8.03
CA ILE A 42 2.54 -13.86 -7.26
C ILE A 42 3.08 -15.30 -7.21
N CYS A 43 3.59 -15.82 -8.33
CA CYS A 43 4.22 -17.15 -8.36
C CYS A 43 5.45 -17.22 -7.44
N ALA A 44 6.29 -16.18 -7.43
CA ALA A 44 7.47 -16.11 -6.57
C ALA A 44 7.08 -16.06 -5.08
N VAL A 45 6.05 -15.28 -4.74
CA VAL A 45 5.51 -15.23 -3.37
C VAL A 45 4.99 -16.60 -2.92
N ARG A 46 4.28 -17.32 -3.78
CA ARG A 46 3.72 -18.65 -3.48
C ARG A 46 4.76 -19.76 -3.38
N ALA A 47 5.97 -19.53 -3.88
CA ALA A 47 7.07 -20.49 -3.78
C ALA A 47 7.75 -20.47 -2.40
N ASP A 48 7.65 -19.36 -1.68
CA ASP A 48 8.21 -19.21 -0.33
C ASP A 48 7.15 -19.52 0.74
N ASP A 49 7.55 -20.02 1.91
CA ASP A 49 6.62 -20.29 3.01
C ASP A 49 6.31 -19.02 3.81
N LEU A 50 5.54 -18.11 3.19
CA LEU A 50 5.14 -16.82 3.77
C LEU A 50 3.60 -16.68 3.82
N PRO A 51 2.92 -17.32 4.79
CA PRO A 51 1.45 -17.37 4.84
C PRO A 51 0.76 -16.01 4.81
N GLN A 52 1.34 -14.99 5.44
CA GLN A 52 0.79 -13.64 5.44
C GLN A 52 0.87 -12.99 4.05
N LEU A 53 1.93 -13.29 3.30
CA LEU A 53 2.12 -12.78 1.95
C LEU A 53 1.27 -13.55 0.93
N HIS A 54 1.00 -14.83 1.17
CA HIS A 54 0.01 -15.61 0.42
C HIS A 54 -1.39 -14.98 0.51
N ALA A 55 -1.85 -14.66 1.72
CA ALA A 55 -3.15 -14.02 1.92
C ALA A 55 -3.26 -12.66 1.21
N PHE A 56 -2.15 -11.92 1.16
CA PHE A 56 -2.05 -10.68 0.40
C PHE A 56 -2.14 -10.93 -1.11
N ALA A 57 -1.36 -11.88 -1.64
CA ALA A 57 -1.39 -12.26 -3.06
C ALA A 57 -2.79 -12.73 -3.49
N ASP A 58 -3.48 -13.52 -2.67
CA ASP A 58 -4.85 -13.94 -2.93
C ASP A 58 -5.83 -12.75 -2.96
N GLY A 59 -5.62 -11.75 -2.10
CA GLY A 59 -6.35 -10.49 -2.15
C GLY A 59 -6.15 -9.76 -3.48
N LEU A 60 -4.91 -9.67 -3.95
CA LEU A 60 -4.59 -9.04 -5.23
C LEU A 60 -5.21 -9.80 -6.41
N GLU A 61 -5.23 -11.14 -6.37
CA GLU A 61 -5.87 -11.95 -7.41
C GLU A 61 -7.39 -11.77 -7.46
N ARG A 62 -8.07 -11.66 -6.31
CA ARG A 62 -9.52 -11.40 -6.26
C ARG A 62 -9.89 -10.10 -6.98
N ASP A 63 -9.05 -9.07 -6.83
CA ASP A 63 -9.23 -7.75 -7.44
C ASP A 63 -8.32 -7.51 -8.66
N ARG A 64 -7.92 -8.58 -9.35
CA ARG A 64 -6.88 -8.57 -10.41
C ARG A 64 -7.00 -7.41 -11.39
N ASN A 65 -8.19 -7.14 -11.91
CA ASN A 65 -8.37 -6.07 -12.90
C ASN A 65 -8.07 -4.68 -12.32
N ALA A 66 -8.51 -4.43 -11.09
CA ALA A 66 -8.24 -3.16 -10.41
C ALA A 66 -6.76 -3.02 -10.05
N VAL A 67 -6.12 -4.12 -9.62
CA VAL A 67 -4.69 -4.14 -9.30
C VAL A 67 -3.84 -3.95 -10.56
N LEU A 68 -4.16 -4.61 -11.67
CA LEU A 68 -3.45 -4.40 -12.94
C LEU A 68 -3.60 -2.96 -13.42
N ALA A 69 -4.79 -2.38 -13.31
CA ALA A 69 -5.03 -0.99 -13.66
C ALA A 69 -4.21 -0.03 -12.77
N SER A 70 -4.16 -0.26 -11.45
CA SER A 70 -3.38 0.57 -10.53
C SER A 70 -1.87 0.46 -10.75
N LEU A 71 -1.39 -0.70 -11.19
CA LEU A 71 0.01 -0.96 -11.50
C LEU A 71 0.41 -0.54 -12.93
N THR A 72 -0.50 -0.06 -13.77
CA THR A 72 -0.19 0.28 -15.17
C THR A 72 -0.54 1.71 -15.52
N LEU A 73 -1.67 2.20 -15.02
CA LEU A 73 -2.17 3.53 -15.36
C LEU A 73 -1.46 4.63 -14.57
N PRO A 74 -1.38 5.85 -15.13
CA PRO A 74 -0.77 6.98 -14.42
C PRO A 74 -1.66 7.55 -13.30
N TRP A 75 -2.89 7.07 -13.17
CA TRP A 75 -3.89 7.59 -12.26
C TRP A 75 -3.73 6.98 -10.87
N SER A 76 -3.82 7.83 -9.84
CA SER A 76 -3.84 7.37 -8.45
C SER A 76 -4.94 8.11 -7.67
N SER A 77 -5.55 7.41 -6.71
CA SER A 77 -6.48 8.01 -5.76
C SER A 77 -5.79 8.80 -4.65
N GLY A 78 -4.45 8.79 -4.60
CA GLY A 78 -3.66 9.39 -3.50
C GLY A 78 -4.02 10.85 -3.18
N PRO A 79 -4.07 11.76 -4.18
CA PRO A 79 -4.49 13.14 -3.92
C PRO A 79 -5.92 13.23 -3.38
N VAL A 80 -6.85 12.44 -3.92
CA VAL A 80 -8.26 12.42 -3.48
C VAL A 80 -8.37 11.90 -2.04
N GLU A 81 -7.67 10.81 -1.73
CA GLU A 81 -7.59 10.23 -0.39
C GLU A 81 -6.97 11.19 0.62
N GLY A 82 -5.95 11.95 0.21
CA GLY A 82 -5.35 13.02 1.01
C GLY A 82 -6.38 14.09 1.41
N HIS A 83 -7.19 14.56 0.45
CA HIS A 83 -8.28 15.50 0.72
C HIS A 83 -9.34 14.88 1.65
N VAL A 84 -9.74 13.64 1.40
CA VAL A 84 -10.69 12.91 2.25
C VAL A 84 -10.16 12.78 3.68
N ASN A 85 -8.88 12.46 3.86
CA ASN A 85 -8.24 12.38 5.18
C ASN A 85 -8.20 13.74 5.88
N ARG A 86 -7.87 14.83 5.17
CA ARG A 86 -7.92 16.20 5.72
C ARG A 86 -9.34 16.53 6.21
N ILE A 87 -10.36 16.23 5.42
CA ILE A 87 -11.76 16.48 5.78
C ILE A 87 -12.17 15.63 6.99
N LYS A 88 -11.81 14.35 7.01
CA LYS A 88 -12.06 13.45 8.15
C LYS A 88 -11.36 13.97 9.42
N MET A 89 -10.14 14.48 9.31
CA MET A 89 -9.39 15.05 10.42
C MET A 89 -10.09 16.31 10.97
N LEU A 90 -10.46 17.25 10.10
CA LEU A 90 -11.21 18.45 10.50
C LEU A 90 -12.51 18.08 11.21
N LYS A 91 -13.28 17.11 10.69
CA LYS A 91 -14.50 16.60 11.34
C LYS A 91 -14.22 15.99 12.72
N ARG A 92 -13.12 15.23 12.89
CA ARG A 92 -12.69 14.64 14.18
C ARG A 92 -12.29 15.71 15.20
N GLN A 93 -11.60 16.78 14.78
CA GLN A 93 -11.32 17.94 15.64
C GLN A 93 -12.59 18.63 16.16
N MET A 94 -13.73 18.45 15.49
CA MET A 94 -15.04 18.96 15.92
C MET A 94 -15.82 17.96 16.78
N TYR A 95 -15.19 16.87 17.23
CA TYR A 95 -15.85 15.75 17.91
C TYR A 95 -17.05 15.19 17.14
N GLY A 96 -16.99 15.22 15.81
CA GLY A 96 -18.08 14.74 14.95
C GLY A 96 -19.31 15.65 14.89
N ARG A 97 -19.33 16.79 15.61
CA ARG A 97 -20.48 17.72 15.71
C ARG A 97 -20.60 18.67 14.52
N ALA A 98 -19.79 18.48 13.47
CA ALA A 98 -19.81 19.31 12.28
C ALA A 98 -20.93 18.84 11.32
N THR A 99 -22.02 19.60 11.26
CA THR A 99 -22.97 19.49 10.14
C THR A 99 -22.31 19.94 8.84
N LEU A 100 -22.83 19.53 7.68
CA LEU A 100 -22.22 19.84 6.38
C LEU A 100 -21.93 21.36 6.18
N PRO A 101 -22.82 22.30 6.55
CA PRO A 101 -22.54 23.73 6.44
C PRO A 101 -21.34 24.18 7.30
N LEU A 102 -21.23 23.66 8.52
CA LEU A 102 -20.15 23.99 9.45
C LEU A 102 -18.81 23.39 9.00
N LEU A 103 -18.84 22.14 8.52
CA LEU A 103 -17.66 21.48 7.95
C LEU A 103 -17.17 22.21 6.70
N ARG A 104 -18.07 22.63 5.81
CA ARG A 104 -17.73 23.42 4.62
C ARG A 104 -17.03 24.72 4.99
N LYS A 105 -17.57 25.49 5.94
CA LYS A 105 -16.91 26.71 6.43
C LYS A 105 -15.52 26.42 6.97
N ARG A 106 -15.36 25.34 7.74
CA ARG A 106 -14.07 24.99 8.33
C ARG A 106 -13.03 24.53 7.32
N VAL A 107 -13.45 23.83 6.25
CA VAL A 107 -12.56 23.43 5.15
C VAL A 107 -12.10 24.64 4.34
N LEU A 108 -12.99 25.61 4.09
CA LEU A 108 -12.67 26.82 3.29
C LEU A 108 -11.79 27.83 4.04
N LEU A 109 -11.80 27.81 5.38
CA LEU A 109 -11.07 28.74 6.24
C LEU A 109 -9.75 28.16 6.81
N ALA A 110 -9.38 26.94 6.42
CA ALA A 110 -8.24 26.19 6.97
C ALA A 110 -7.11 25.98 5.97
#